data_AF-A0A1F1KYC4-F1
#
_entry.id   AF-A0A1F1KYC4-F1
#
_cell.length_a   1.000
_cell.length_b   1.000
_cell.length_c   1.000
_cell.angle_alpha   90.00
_cell.angle_beta   90.00
_cell.angle_gamma   90.00
#
_symmetry.space_group_name_H-M   'P 1'
#
loop_
_entity.id
_entity.type
_entity.pdbx_description
1 polymer ?
#
loop_
_entity_poly.entity_id
_entity_poly.type
_entity_poly.pdbx_seq_one_letter_code
_entity_poly.pdbx_strand_id
1 'polypeptide(L)'
;MIESSSLKNKSDSSDNKTCEMPFEIIQIGAVKLNDNFEIIATFNRLIKPSLYKEIHPFIEELTGISTEMVKTEEYFPSVYKEFLKFIGSDDFVMCVWGMDDIKQLMRNIHFHSLNIHNNIKKYIDIQNLASKEFNTPKGNRLGLKAAVEFWNIPIKNDFHNALNDAVYTSHVFKKVFNKNLKPSVYYNPNYNRIPTNSLKVDTEKLLSQFEKMFGRKMTKEEKSMIRIAYNMGKTHQFLK
;
A
#
# COMPACT_ATOMS: atom_id res chain seq x y z
N MET A 1 -15.54 -28.90 44.97
CA MET A 1 -16.25 -27.60 44.91
C MET A 1 -15.16 -26.54 44.90
N ILE A 2 -14.79 -26.01 43.73
CA ILE A 2 -15.17 -24.66 43.22
C ILE A 2 -14.83 -23.61 44.29
N GLU A 3 -13.82 -22.74 44.13
CA GLU A 3 -13.91 -21.57 43.24
C GLU A 3 -12.60 -21.19 42.54
N SER A 4 -12.77 -20.98 41.24
CA SER A 4 -11.92 -20.25 40.32
C SER A 4 -12.11 -18.74 40.47
N SER A 5 -11.02 -17.96 40.56
CA SER A 5 -11.03 -16.52 40.34
C SER A 5 -9.95 -16.11 39.35
N SER A 6 -10.39 -16.09 38.09
CA SER A 6 -10.02 -15.18 37.00
C SER A 6 -9.00 -14.06 37.28
N LEU A 7 -7.89 -14.10 36.55
CA LEU A 7 -7.14 -12.92 36.13
C LEU A 7 -7.23 -12.81 34.61
N LYS A 8 -7.85 -11.71 34.16
CA LYS A 8 -8.17 -11.35 32.77
C LYS A 8 -6.88 -10.96 32.02
N ASN A 9 -6.58 -11.65 30.92
CA ASN A 9 -5.71 -11.13 29.87
C ASN A 9 -6.44 -10.04 29.08
N LYS A 10 -5.95 -8.80 29.17
CA LYS A 10 -6.34 -7.65 28.34
C LYS A 10 -5.08 -7.18 27.60
N SER A 11 -4.71 -7.85 26.50
CA SER A 11 -3.60 -7.36 25.66
C SER A 11 -3.59 -7.80 24.18
N ASP A 12 -4.64 -8.44 23.64
CA ASP A 12 -4.54 -9.10 22.31
C ASP A 12 -5.27 -8.43 21.13
N SER A 13 -5.85 -7.23 21.28
CA SER A 13 -6.71 -6.65 20.23
C SER A 13 -6.09 -5.55 19.35
N SER A 14 -5.09 -4.81 19.83
CA SER A 14 -4.43 -3.75 19.06
C SER A 14 -3.39 -4.31 18.08
N ASP A 15 -2.60 -5.28 18.54
CA ASP A 15 -1.44 -5.81 17.80
C ASP A 15 -1.84 -6.66 16.59
N ASN A 16 -3.03 -7.28 16.62
CA ASN A 16 -3.57 -8.00 15.47
C ASN A 16 -4.06 -7.04 14.37
N LYS A 17 -4.62 -5.87 14.72
CA LYS A 17 -5.12 -4.89 13.74
C LYS A 17 -4.00 -4.17 12.99
N THR A 18 -2.90 -3.85 13.67
CA THR A 18 -1.70 -3.28 13.04
C THR A 18 -1.01 -4.26 12.08
N CYS A 19 -1.14 -5.57 12.29
CA CYS A 19 -0.63 -6.57 11.34
C CYS A 19 -1.43 -6.62 10.03
N GLU A 20 -2.75 -6.34 10.08
CA GLU A 20 -3.64 -6.32 8.91
C GLU A 20 -3.53 -5.01 8.09
N MET A 21 -3.22 -3.90 8.75
CA MET A 21 -3.12 -2.57 8.14
C MET A 21 -1.73 -1.96 8.34
N PRO A 22 -0.74 -2.26 7.47
CA PRO A 22 0.60 -1.71 7.60
C PRO A 22 0.71 -0.19 7.33
N PHE A 23 -0.27 0.39 6.61
CA PHE A 23 -0.26 1.81 6.23
C PHE A 23 -1.66 2.41 6.28
N GLU A 24 -1.81 3.55 6.95
CA GLU A 24 -3.02 4.39 6.91
C GLU A 24 -2.84 5.54 5.93
N ILE A 25 -3.88 5.87 5.18
CA ILE A 25 -3.87 7.03 4.28
C ILE A 25 -4.02 8.30 5.13
N ILE A 26 -3.07 9.23 4.97
CA ILE A 26 -3.04 10.53 5.68
C ILE A 26 -3.41 11.72 4.81
N GLN A 27 -3.49 11.53 3.49
CA GLN A 27 -3.95 12.53 2.53
C GLN A 27 -4.58 11.83 1.32
N ILE A 28 -5.68 12.38 0.82
CA ILE A 28 -6.20 12.06 -0.52
C ILE A 28 -6.14 13.33 -1.36
N GLY A 29 -5.34 13.28 -2.42
CA GLY A 29 -5.27 14.28 -3.46
C GLY A 29 -5.75 13.70 -4.79
N ALA A 30 -6.65 14.40 -5.47
CA ALA A 30 -7.17 13.97 -6.77
C ALA A 30 -7.53 15.16 -7.65
N VAL A 31 -7.48 14.93 -8.97
CA VAL A 31 -7.97 15.86 -9.99
C VAL A 31 -8.98 15.12 -10.87
N LYS A 32 -10.10 15.78 -11.17
CA LYS A 32 -11.10 15.29 -12.13
C LYS A 32 -10.78 15.88 -13.50
N LEU A 33 -10.67 15.01 -14.50
CA LEU A 33 -10.40 15.39 -15.89
C LEU A 33 -11.68 15.26 -16.73
N ASN A 34 -11.87 16.17 -17.68
CA ASN A 34 -12.85 15.97 -18.76
C ASN A 34 -12.25 15.15 -19.92
N ASP A 35 -13.02 14.96 -20.99
CA ASP A 35 -12.59 14.19 -22.18
C ASP A 35 -11.42 14.83 -22.95
N ASN A 36 -11.20 16.13 -22.76
CA ASN A 36 -10.03 16.86 -23.30
C ASN A 36 -8.82 16.82 -22.34
N PHE A 37 -8.91 16.01 -21.28
CA PHE A 37 -7.95 15.94 -20.18
C PHE A 37 -7.76 17.26 -19.41
N GLU A 38 -8.70 18.20 -19.49
CA GLU A 38 -8.63 19.44 -18.71
C GLU A 38 -9.08 19.16 -17.28
N ILE A 39 -8.37 19.74 -16.31
CA ILE A 39 -8.74 19.63 -14.90
C ILE A 39 -9.99 20.48 -14.67
N ILE A 40 -11.09 19.83 -14.31
CA ILE A 40 -12.38 20.50 -14.03
C ILE A 40 -12.71 20.60 -12.55
N ALA A 41 -12.06 19.79 -11.71
CA ALA A 41 -12.22 19.85 -10.27
C ALA A 41 -11.00 19.24 -9.57
N THR A 42 -10.78 19.63 -8.31
CA THR A 42 -9.74 19.08 -7.44
C THR A 42 -10.32 18.65 -6.11
N PHE A 43 -9.69 17.65 -5.49
CA PHE A 43 -9.99 17.18 -4.15
C PHE A 43 -8.70 17.07 -3.37
N ASN A 44 -8.65 17.66 -2.19
CA ASN A 44 -7.48 17.61 -1.33
C ASN A 44 -7.92 17.61 0.13
N ARG A 45 -7.75 16.47 0.80
CA ARG A 45 -8.11 16.30 2.20
C ARG A 45 -7.00 15.59 2.94
N LEU A 46 -6.60 16.15 4.09
CA LEU A 46 -5.82 15.44 5.09
C LEU A 46 -6.74 14.49 5.87
N ILE A 47 -6.16 13.45 6.45
CA ILE A 47 -6.88 12.39 7.13
C ILE A 47 -6.20 12.08 8.45
N LYS A 48 -7.01 12.01 9.50
CA LYS A 48 -6.56 11.59 10.82
C LYS A 48 -6.37 10.07 10.88
N PRO A 49 -5.16 9.56 11.19
CA PRO A 49 -4.94 8.15 11.47
C PRO A 49 -5.77 7.66 12.66
N SER A 50 -6.20 6.40 12.61
CA SER A 50 -6.97 5.73 13.65
C SER A 50 -6.17 4.68 14.42
N LEU A 51 -5.13 4.10 13.82
CA LEU A 51 -4.27 3.05 14.40
C LEU A 51 -2.93 3.62 14.86
N TYR A 52 -2.25 4.33 13.97
CA TYR A 52 -0.93 4.92 14.21
C TYR A 52 -1.10 6.37 14.66
N LYS A 53 -1.09 6.59 15.98
CA LYS A 53 -1.45 7.89 16.59
C LYS A 53 -0.51 9.05 16.22
N GLU A 54 0.69 8.75 15.76
CA GLU A 54 1.72 9.73 15.42
C GLU A 54 2.24 9.46 14.01
N ILE A 55 2.49 10.53 13.25
CA ILE A 55 3.19 10.47 11.98
C ILE A 55 4.67 10.22 12.26
N HIS A 56 5.23 9.20 11.62
CA HIS A 56 6.64 8.88 11.77
C HIS A 56 7.51 10.02 11.19
N PRO A 57 8.62 10.44 11.84
CA PRO A 57 9.43 11.58 11.39
C PRO A 57 9.88 11.52 9.93
N PHE A 58 10.26 10.34 9.45
CA PHE A 58 10.59 10.13 8.02
C PHE A 58 9.41 10.46 7.07
N ILE A 59 8.17 10.16 7.45
CA ILE A 59 6.99 10.46 6.63
C ILE A 59 6.69 11.96 6.67
N GLU A 60 6.85 12.58 7.84
CA GLU A 60 6.71 14.03 7.99
C GLU A 60 7.77 14.79 7.19
N GLU A 61 9.04 14.38 7.24
CA GLU A 61 10.11 14.94 6.41
C GLU A 61 9.82 14.78 4.91
N LEU A 62 9.30 13.62 4.51
CA LEU A 62 9.01 13.31 3.11
C LEU A 62 7.82 14.10 2.57
N THR A 63 6.74 14.24 3.35
CA THR A 63 5.44 14.75 2.88
C THR A 63 5.10 16.15 3.38
N GLY A 64 5.81 16.63 4.41
CA GLY A 64 5.49 17.83 5.16
C GLY A 64 4.25 17.71 6.06
N ILE A 65 3.62 16.54 6.14
CA ILE A 65 2.40 16.32 6.94
C ILE A 65 2.80 15.92 8.36
N SER A 66 2.53 16.80 9.32
CA SER A 66 2.81 16.55 10.73
C SER A 66 1.63 15.91 11.46
N THR A 67 1.90 15.29 12.60
CA THR A 67 0.86 14.81 13.53
C THR A 67 -0.11 15.94 13.92
N GLU A 68 0.41 17.15 14.10
CA GLU A 68 -0.37 18.33 14.47
C GLU A 68 -1.34 18.77 13.38
N MET A 69 -0.99 18.58 12.11
CA MET A 69 -1.87 18.90 10.98
C MET A 69 -3.04 17.90 10.88
N VAL A 70 -2.80 16.62 11.14
CA VAL A 70 -3.83 15.58 10.98
C VAL A 70 -4.70 15.36 12.22
N LYS A 71 -4.27 15.85 13.41
CA LYS A 71 -4.97 15.56 14.68
C LYS A 71 -6.42 16.07 14.73
N THR A 72 -6.73 17.14 14.00
CA THR A 72 -8.05 17.78 13.92
C THR A 72 -8.84 17.38 12.69
N GLU A 73 -8.25 16.57 11.80
CA GLU A 73 -8.91 16.15 10.56
C GLU A 73 -9.91 15.03 10.80
N GLU A 74 -10.72 14.81 9.78
CA GLU A 74 -11.67 13.71 9.72
C GLU A 74 -10.95 12.37 9.52
N TYR A 75 -11.56 11.29 10.02
CA TYR A 75 -11.06 9.93 9.80
C TYR A 75 -11.33 9.45 8.37
N PHE A 76 -10.57 8.45 7.93
CA PHE A 76 -10.64 7.89 6.57
C PHE A 76 -12.07 7.58 6.09
N PRO A 77 -12.98 6.97 6.88
CA PRO A 77 -14.36 6.72 6.44
C PRO A 77 -15.15 7.97 6.05
N SER A 78 -14.97 9.08 6.77
CA SER A 78 -15.66 10.35 6.48
C SER A 78 -15.11 10.96 5.18
N VAL A 79 -13.78 11.06 5.07
CA VAL A 79 -13.10 11.64 3.90
C VAL A 79 -13.35 10.80 2.65
N TYR A 80 -13.40 9.47 2.77
CA TYR A 80 -13.74 8.59 1.65
C TYR A 80 -15.18 8.83 1.14
N LYS A 81 -16.16 9.07 2.02
CA LYS A 81 -17.52 9.43 1.59
C LYS A 81 -17.54 10.74 0.82
N GLU A 82 -16.76 11.73 1.25
CA GLU A 82 -16.61 12.98 0.51
C GLU A 82 -15.90 12.79 -0.83
N PHE A 83 -14.89 11.93 -0.87
CA PHE A 83 -14.20 11.57 -2.10
C PHE A 83 -15.15 10.90 -3.10
N LEU A 84 -16.05 10.03 -2.65
CA LEU A 84 -17.11 9.46 -3.50
C LEU A 84 -18.06 10.54 -4.04
N LYS A 85 -18.44 11.52 -3.21
CA LYS A 85 -19.27 12.67 -3.66
C LYS A 85 -18.53 13.50 -4.71
N PHE A 86 -17.24 13.72 -4.52
CA PHE A 86 -16.39 14.44 -5.48
C PHE A 86 -16.29 13.72 -6.83
N ILE A 87 -16.12 12.39 -6.82
CA ILE A 87 -16.14 11.57 -8.04
C ILE A 87 -17.47 11.75 -8.77
N GLY A 88 -18.59 11.65 -8.03
CA GLY A 88 -19.95 11.76 -8.55
C GLY A 88 -20.49 10.43 -9.09
N SER A 89 -21.57 10.51 -9.88
CA SER A 89 -22.29 9.35 -10.41
C SER A 89 -21.92 8.95 -11.83
N ASP A 90 -21.12 9.77 -12.53
CA ASP A 90 -20.73 9.53 -13.91
C ASP A 90 -19.83 8.28 -14.02
N ASP A 91 -19.76 7.67 -15.21
CA ASP A 91 -18.76 6.62 -15.46
C ASP A 91 -17.36 7.23 -15.43
N PHE A 92 -16.44 6.55 -14.75
CA PHE A 92 -15.08 7.05 -14.56
C PHE A 92 -14.08 5.90 -14.46
N VAL A 93 -12.81 6.26 -14.65
CA VAL A 93 -11.68 5.36 -14.45
C VAL A 93 -10.69 6.06 -13.53
N MET A 94 -10.14 5.32 -12.56
CA MET A 94 -9.09 5.85 -11.70
C MET A 94 -7.78 5.94 -12.46
N CYS A 95 -7.16 7.11 -12.50
CA CYS A 95 -5.81 7.29 -13.02
C CYS A 95 -4.85 7.40 -11.84
N VAL A 96 -4.02 6.39 -11.62
CA VAL A 96 -3.04 6.37 -10.52
C VAL A 96 -1.63 6.50 -11.06
N TRP A 97 -0.71 7.08 -10.28
CA TRP A 97 0.68 7.05 -10.67
C TRP A 97 1.16 5.61 -10.69
N GLY A 98 1.02 4.87 -9.58
CA GLY A 98 1.43 3.47 -9.51
C GLY A 98 0.41 2.54 -8.86
N MET A 99 0.61 1.23 -9.02
CA MET A 99 -0.28 0.22 -8.42
C MET A 99 -0.36 0.28 -6.89
N ASP A 100 0.63 0.87 -6.21
CA ASP A 100 0.60 0.99 -4.76
C ASP A 100 -0.52 1.93 -4.29
N ASP A 101 -0.85 2.97 -5.05
CA ASP A 101 -1.93 3.92 -4.70
C ASP A 101 -3.28 3.20 -4.59
N ILE A 102 -3.68 2.46 -5.64
CA ILE A 102 -4.94 1.73 -5.63
C ILE A 102 -4.92 0.59 -4.61
N LYS A 103 -3.77 -0.06 -4.41
CA LYS A 103 -3.62 -1.11 -3.39
C LYS A 103 -3.84 -0.57 -1.98
N GLN A 104 -3.25 0.59 -1.63
CA GLN A 104 -3.46 1.18 -0.31
C GLN A 104 -4.88 1.72 -0.14
N LEU A 105 -5.46 2.33 -1.18
CA LEU A 105 -6.86 2.76 -1.17
C LEU A 105 -7.80 1.58 -0.89
N MET A 106 -7.67 0.50 -1.67
CA MET A 106 -8.49 -0.70 -1.52
C MET A 106 -8.31 -1.38 -0.16
N ARG A 107 -7.08 -1.40 0.37
CA ARG A 107 -6.80 -1.92 1.71
C ARG A 107 -7.48 -1.09 2.80
N ASN A 108 -7.39 0.23 2.74
CA ASN A 108 -8.02 1.12 3.72
C ASN A 108 -9.55 1.02 3.66
N ILE A 109 -10.13 0.97 2.45
CA ILE A 109 -11.58 0.74 2.27
C ILE A 109 -12.01 -0.57 2.94
N HIS A 110 -11.27 -1.65 2.72
CA HIS A 110 -11.61 -2.94 3.30
C HIS A 110 -11.45 -2.98 4.82
N PHE A 111 -10.33 -2.47 5.35
CA PHE A 111 -10.08 -2.45 6.79
C PHE A 111 -11.20 -1.72 7.54
N HIS A 112 -11.69 -0.62 6.97
CA HIS A 112 -12.81 0.13 7.53
C HIS A 112 -14.20 -0.43 7.17
N SER A 113 -14.28 -1.59 6.51
CA SER A 113 -15.53 -2.25 6.09
C SER A 113 -16.43 -1.33 5.27
N LEU A 114 -15.85 -0.53 4.38
CA LEU A 114 -16.56 0.46 3.56
C LEU A 114 -17.00 -0.14 2.23
N ASN A 115 -18.10 0.37 1.70
CA ASN A 115 -18.60 -0.03 0.38
C ASN A 115 -17.61 0.39 -0.72
N ILE A 116 -17.28 -0.55 -1.59
CA ILE A 116 -16.46 -0.31 -2.78
C ILE A 116 -17.40 0.03 -3.93
N HIS A 117 -17.31 1.25 -4.45
CA HIS A 117 -17.97 1.58 -5.71
C HIS A 117 -17.32 0.79 -6.86
N ASN A 118 -18.11 0.13 -7.72
CA ASN A 118 -17.59 -0.83 -8.70
C ASN A 118 -16.50 -0.25 -9.62
N ASN A 119 -16.65 1.02 -10.02
CA ASN A 119 -15.69 1.69 -10.87
C ASN A 119 -14.38 2.10 -10.17
N ILE A 120 -14.31 2.14 -8.84
CA ILE A 120 -13.05 2.43 -8.11
C ILE A 120 -12.00 1.35 -8.37
N LYS A 121 -12.42 0.11 -8.67
CA LYS A 121 -11.51 -0.98 -9.00
C LYS A 121 -10.91 -0.84 -10.40
N LYS A 122 -11.52 -0.07 -11.30
CA LYS A 122 -11.01 0.16 -12.66
C LYS A 122 -9.95 1.24 -12.60
N TYR A 123 -8.75 0.94 -13.09
CA TYR A 123 -7.64 1.88 -13.05
C TYR A 123 -6.72 1.82 -14.26
N ILE A 124 -6.02 2.92 -14.48
CA ILE A 124 -4.90 3.06 -15.40
C ILE A 124 -3.63 3.28 -14.56
N ASP A 125 -2.63 2.44 -14.79
CA ASP A 125 -1.28 2.55 -14.21
C ASP A 125 -0.43 3.46 -15.10
N ILE A 126 -0.35 4.75 -14.75
CA ILE A 126 0.34 5.75 -15.57
C ILE A 126 1.86 5.54 -15.52
N GLN A 127 2.41 5.10 -14.39
CA GLN A 127 3.83 4.76 -14.25
C GLN A 127 4.21 3.65 -15.23
N ASN A 128 3.38 2.61 -15.39
CA ASN A 128 3.65 1.55 -16.36
C ASN A 128 3.60 2.06 -17.81
N LEU A 129 2.69 2.98 -18.15
CA LEU A 129 2.67 3.62 -19.47
C LEU A 129 3.92 4.46 -19.69
N ALA A 130 4.26 5.31 -18.72
CA ALA A 130 5.42 6.18 -18.77
C ALA A 130 6.74 5.41 -18.85
N SER A 131 6.89 4.32 -18.08
CA SER A 131 8.08 3.46 -18.11
C SER A 131 8.32 2.81 -19.47
N LYS A 132 7.25 2.47 -20.20
CA LYS A 132 7.34 1.92 -21.57
C LYS A 132 7.82 2.96 -22.56
N GLU A 133 7.25 4.17 -22.53
CA GLU A 133 7.68 5.28 -23.39
C GLU A 133 9.15 5.68 -23.12
N PHE A 134 9.58 5.59 -21.86
CA PHE A 134 10.96 5.88 -21.46
C PHE A 134 11.96 4.75 -21.78
N ASN A 135 11.52 3.59 -22.31
CA ASN A 135 12.35 2.39 -22.48
C ASN A 135 13.13 2.00 -21.20
N THR A 136 12.46 2.11 -20.05
CA THR A 136 13.06 1.79 -18.75
C THR A 136 13.50 0.31 -18.72
N PRO A 137 14.70 -0.04 -18.21
CA PRO A 137 15.14 -1.42 -18.11
C PRO A 137 14.11 -2.31 -17.40
N LYS A 138 13.95 -3.55 -17.87
CA LYS A 138 13.02 -4.51 -17.25
C LYS A 138 13.31 -4.63 -15.75
N GLY A 139 12.28 -4.45 -14.94
CA GLY A 139 12.35 -4.49 -13.47
C GLY A 139 12.45 -3.13 -12.80
N ASN A 140 12.80 -2.07 -13.54
CA ASN A 140 12.84 -0.71 -13.01
C ASN A 140 11.52 0.02 -13.33
N ARG A 141 11.03 0.81 -12.37
CA ARG A 141 9.85 1.67 -12.55
C ARG A 141 10.27 3.13 -12.51
N LEU A 142 9.72 3.93 -13.41
CA LEU A 142 10.03 5.35 -13.52
C LEU A 142 9.36 6.11 -12.37
N GLY A 143 10.11 6.93 -11.63
CA GLY A 143 9.54 7.81 -10.61
C GLY A 143 8.78 8.99 -11.23
N LEU A 144 7.77 9.53 -10.52
CA LEU A 144 6.97 10.65 -11.03
C LEU A 144 7.82 11.87 -11.36
N LYS A 145 8.76 12.23 -10.48
CA LYS A 145 9.69 13.32 -10.71
C LYS A 145 10.50 13.14 -12.01
N ALA A 146 11.08 11.97 -12.20
CA ALA A 146 11.86 11.67 -13.41
C ALA A 146 10.98 11.72 -14.68
N ALA A 147 9.72 11.29 -14.60
CA ALA A 147 8.77 11.43 -15.69
C ALA A 147 8.44 12.91 -16.01
N VAL A 148 8.14 13.70 -14.98
CA VAL A 148 7.85 15.14 -15.11
C VAL A 148 9.02 15.87 -15.77
N GLU A 149 10.24 15.57 -15.33
CA GLU A 149 11.48 16.11 -15.92
C GLU A 149 11.66 15.67 -17.37
N PHE A 150 11.47 14.39 -17.69
CA PHE A 150 11.62 13.86 -19.06
C PHE A 150 10.70 14.56 -20.07
N TRP A 151 9.44 14.82 -19.71
CA TRP A 151 8.49 15.51 -20.59
C TRP A 151 8.54 17.04 -20.48
N ASN A 152 9.53 17.60 -19.77
CA ASN A 152 9.68 19.03 -19.52
C ASN A 152 8.39 19.68 -18.98
N ILE A 153 7.69 18.97 -18.09
CA ILE A 153 6.50 19.49 -17.42
C ILE A 153 6.99 20.49 -16.35
N PRO A 154 6.50 21.75 -16.33
CA PRO A 154 6.94 22.72 -15.35
C PRO A 154 6.66 22.27 -13.91
N ILE A 155 7.73 22.19 -13.10
CA ILE A 155 7.63 21.91 -11.66
C ILE A 155 7.28 23.22 -10.96
N LYS A 156 6.04 23.32 -10.47
CA LYS A 156 5.52 24.52 -9.79
C LYS A 156 5.32 24.32 -8.29
N ASN A 157 5.21 23.06 -7.87
CA ASN A 157 4.85 22.65 -6.53
C ASN A 157 5.70 21.45 -6.11
N ASP A 158 5.84 21.25 -4.80
CA ASP A 158 6.63 20.16 -4.26
C ASP A 158 5.99 18.78 -4.52
N PHE A 159 6.84 17.78 -4.69
CA PHE A 159 6.46 16.36 -4.76
C PHE A 159 6.10 15.84 -3.37
N HIS A 160 5.50 14.65 -3.31
CA HIS A 160 5.09 13.98 -2.06
C HIS A 160 3.94 14.68 -1.32
N ASN A 161 3.27 15.60 -2.01
CA ASN A 161 1.94 16.07 -1.67
C ASN A 161 0.94 15.43 -2.64
N ALA A 162 -0.07 14.75 -2.13
CA ALA A 162 -0.95 13.93 -2.96
C ALA A 162 -1.69 14.72 -4.05
N LEU A 163 -2.06 15.98 -3.81
CA LEU A 163 -2.74 16.79 -4.83
C LEU A 163 -1.75 17.22 -5.93
N ASN A 164 -0.57 17.68 -5.55
CA ASN A 164 0.46 18.06 -6.51
C ASN A 164 0.86 16.87 -7.38
N ASP A 165 1.06 15.71 -6.75
CA ASP A 165 1.37 14.47 -7.45
C ASP A 165 0.24 14.04 -8.40
N ALA A 166 -1.04 14.25 -8.03
CA ALA A 166 -2.18 14.02 -8.92
C ALA A 166 -2.19 14.98 -10.13
N VAL A 167 -1.86 16.26 -9.91
CA VAL A 167 -1.72 17.25 -11.00
C VAL A 167 -0.60 16.84 -11.96
N TYR A 168 0.59 16.52 -11.45
CA TYR A 168 1.70 16.05 -12.27
C TYR A 168 1.38 14.77 -13.02
N THR A 169 0.76 13.82 -12.33
CA THR A 169 0.29 12.56 -12.93
C THR A 169 -0.67 12.83 -14.09
N SER A 170 -1.59 13.81 -13.97
CA SER A 170 -2.48 14.20 -15.07
C SER A 170 -1.73 14.79 -16.27
N HIS A 171 -0.67 15.56 -16.03
CA HIS A 171 0.16 16.10 -17.10
C HIS A 171 0.96 15.02 -17.83
N VAL A 172 1.53 14.06 -17.08
CA VAL A 172 2.19 12.89 -17.67
C VAL A 172 1.18 12.04 -18.43
N PHE A 173 -0.02 11.83 -17.88
CA PHE A 173 -1.08 11.07 -18.56
C PHE A 173 -1.39 11.63 -19.95
N LYS A 174 -1.50 12.95 -20.11
CA LYS A 174 -1.69 13.59 -21.42
C LYS A 174 -0.59 13.26 -22.43
N LYS A 175 0.65 13.03 -21.97
CA LYS A 175 1.79 12.71 -22.83
C LYS A 175 1.81 11.25 -23.26
N VAL A 176 1.36 10.36 -22.40
CA VAL A 176 1.41 8.89 -22.62
C VAL A 176 0.07 8.29 -23.03
N PHE A 177 -0.99 9.10 -23.10
CA PHE A 177 -2.32 8.63 -23.46
C PHE A 177 -2.36 8.07 -24.88
N ASN A 178 -3.06 6.95 -25.04
CA ASN A 178 -3.32 6.31 -26.32
C ASN A 178 -4.80 5.89 -26.37
N LYS A 179 -5.45 6.07 -27.52
CA LYS A 179 -6.86 5.68 -27.75
C LYS A 179 -7.14 4.19 -27.52
N ASN A 180 -6.12 3.34 -27.67
CA ASN A 180 -6.23 1.90 -27.43
C ASN A 180 -6.07 1.49 -25.96
N LEU A 181 -5.90 2.45 -25.05
CA LEU A 181 -5.71 2.19 -23.64
C LEU A 181 -6.96 1.55 -23.04
N LYS A 182 -6.77 0.42 -22.34
CA LYS A 182 -7.83 -0.27 -21.62
C LYS A 182 -7.56 -0.23 -20.12
N PRO A 183 -8.53 0.19 -19.29
CA PRO A 183 -8.38 0.12 -17.85
C PRO A 183 -8.18 -1.32 -17.38
N SER A 184 -7.29 -1.50 -16.42
CA SER A 184 -7.16 -2.73 -15.65
C SER A 184 -8.18 -2.75 -14.52
N VAL A 185 -8.51 -3.94 -14.01
CA VAL A 185 -9.32 -4.09 -12.81
C VAL A 185 -8.44 -4.60 -11.68
N TYR A 186 -8.43 -3.88 -10.56
CA TYR A 186 -7.70 -4.29 -9.37
C TYR A 186 -8.42 -5.45 -8.68
N TYR A 187 -7.70 -6.57 -8.53
CA TYR A 187 -8.11 -7.72 -7.73
C TYR A 187 -7.13 -7.89 -6.58
N ASN A 188 -7.60 -7.90 -5.34
CA ASN A 188 -6.74 -8.19 -4.20
C ASN A 188 -6.47 -9.70 -4.16
N PRO A 189 -5.22 -10.16 -4.36
CA PRO A 189 -4.89 -11.59 -4.36
C PRO A 189 -5.09 -12.27 -3.00
N ASN A 190 -5.22 -11.51 -1.90
CA ASN A 190 -5.36 -12.07 -0.56
C ASN A 190 -6.82 -12.41 -0.18
N TYR A 191 -7.86 -11.88 -0.84
CA TYR A 191 -9.25 -12.27 -0.52
C TYR A 191 -9.62 -13.67 -1.00
N ASN A 192 -8.89 -14.20 -1.99
CA ASN A 192 -9.08 -15.55 -2.52
C ASN A 192 -8.09 -16.57 -1.93
N ARG A 193 -7.22 -16.15 -1.00
CA ARG A 193 -6.39 -17.10 -0.25
C ARG A 193 -7.27 -17.70 0.84
N ILE A 194 -7.77 -18.90 0.60
CA ILE A 194 -8.09 -19.83 1.70
C ILE A 194 -6.83 -19.83 2.57
N PRO A 195 -6.90 -19.52 3.88
CA PRO A 195 -5.75 -19.58 4.74
C PRO A 195 -5.23 -21.01 4.68
N THR A 196 -4.16 -21.24 3.93
CA THR A 196 -3.39 -22.45 4.11
C THR A 196 -2.87 -22.33 5.54
N ASN A 197 -3.25 -23.27 6.39
CA ASN A 197 -2.57 -23.47 7.67
C ASN A 197 -1.10 -23.74 7.33
N SER A 198 -0.31 -22.68 7.14
CA SER A 198 1.11 -22.80 6.91
C SER A 198 1.66 -23.28 8.24
N LEU A 199 1.91 -24.58 8.33
CA LEU A 199 2.55 -25.18 9.50
C LEU A 199 3.83 -24.38 9.74
N LYS A 200 3.84 -23.56 10.79
CA LYS A 200 5.04 -22.84 11.22
C LYS A 200 5.93 -23.85 11.93
N VAL A 201 7.17 -23.98 11.46
CA VAL A 201 8.16 -24.81 12.13
C VAL A 201 8.59 -24.14 13.43
N ASP A 202 8.45 -24.87 14.52
CA ASP A 202 9.00 -24.51 15.82
C ASP A 202 10.53 -24.62 15.76
N THR A 203 11.17 -23.47 15.57
CA THR A 203 12.63 -23.39 15.35
C THR A 203 13.40 -23.78 16.60
N GLU A 204 12.84 -23.57 17.80
CA GLU A 204 13.52 -23.92 19.05
C GLU A 204 13.54 -25.43 19.25
N LYS A 205 12.41 -26.11 19.02
CA LYS A 205 12.35 -27.57 19.06
C LYS A 205 13.24 -28.20 17.99
N LEU A 206 13.27 -27.63 16.79
CA LEU A 206 14.17 -28.09 15.73
C LEU A 206 15.63 -28.04 16.19
N LEU A 207 16.09 -26.89 16.68
CA LEU A 207 17.48 -26.74 17.15
C LEU A 207 17.79 -27.64 18.34
N SER A 208 16.86 -27.79 19.29
CA SER A 208 17.02 -28.70 20.43
C SER A 208 17.17 -30.16 19.98
N GLN A 209 16.43 -30.58 18.96
CA GLN A 209 16.57 -31.93 18.40
C GLN A 209 17.94 -32.14 17.76
N PHE A 210 18.50 -31.16 17.05
CA PHE A 210 19.87 -31.23 16.54
C PHE A 210 20.89 -31.33 17.68
N GLU A 211 20.77 -30.50 18.72
CA GLU A 211 21.66 -30.56 19.88
C GLU A 211 21.62 -31.94 20.57
N LYS A 212 20.43 -32.56 20.66
CA LYS A 212 20.25 -33.92 21.18
C LYS A 212 20.88 -34.99 20.28
N MET A 213 20.69 -34.90 18.96
CA MET A 213 21.25 -35.86 17.99
C MET A 213 22.77 -35.87 17.98
N PHE A 214 23.40 -34.69 18.11
CA PHE A 214 24.85 -34.55 18.09
C PHE A 214 25.49 -34.56 19.49
N GLY A 215 24.70 -34.66 20.56
CA GLY A 215 25.18 -34.73 21.95
C GLY A 215 25.94 -33.47 22.41
N ARG A 216 25.76 -32.34 21.75
CA ARG A 216 26.44 -31.07 22.05
C ARG A 216 25.59 -29.87 21.69
N LYS A 217 25.90 -28.71 22.28
CA LYS A 217 25.30 -27.45 21.86
C LYS A 217 25.77 -27.05 20.47
N MET A 218 24.86 -26.47 19.70
CA MET A 218 25.16 -25.96 18.36
C MET A 218 25.71 -24.53 18.47
N THR A 219 26.73 -24.20 17.67
CA THR A 219 27.30 -22.85 17.60
C THR A 219 26.31 -21.88 16.94
N LYS A 220 26.56 -20.57 17.05
CA LYS A 220 25.72 -19.56 16.39
C LYS A 220 25.73 -19.71 14.86
N GLU A 221 26.87 -20.06 14.29
CA GLU A 221 27.04 -20.30 12.86
C GLU A 221 26.25 -21.52 12.40
N GLU A 222 26.30 -22.62 13.15
CA GLU A 222 25.55 -23.84 12.83
C GLU A 222 24.03 -23.61 12.91
N LYS A 223 23.57 -22.88 13.92
CA LYS A 223 22.15 -22.46 14.03
C LYS A 223 21.74 -21.59 12.83
N SER A 224 22.63 -20.72 12.35
CA SER A 224 22.40 -19.89 11.17
C SER A 224 22.30 -20.75 9.90
N MET A 225 23.23 -21.69 9.69
CA MET A 225 23.22 -22.60 8.54
C MET A 225 21.94 -23.43 8.46
N ILE A 226 21.44 -23.96 9.58
CA ILE A 226 20.18 -24.72 9.63
C ILE A 226 18.99 -23.84 9.21
N ARG A 227 18.93 -22.59 9.69
CA ARG A 227 17.87 -21.64 9.31
C ARG A 227 17.91 -21.29 7.83
N ILE A 228 19.10 -21.07 7.29
CA ILE A 228 19.31 -20.77 5.88
C ILE A 228 18.86 -21.96 5.02
N ALA A 229 19.30 -23.18 5.34
CA ALA A 229 18.90 -24.39 4.62
C ALA A 229 17.38 -24.62 4.65
N TYR A 230 16.74 -24.42 5.81
CA TYR A 230 15.28 -24.48 5.92
C TYR A 230 14.58 -23.46 5.02
N ASN A 231 15.04 -22.20 5.03
CA ASN A 231 14.48 -21.14 4.20
C ASN A 231 14.66 -21.42 2.70
N MET A 232 15.83 -21.90 2.29
CA MET A 232 16.12 -22.29 0.90
C MET A 232 15.20 -23.42 0.40
N GLY A 233 14.87 -24.39 1.27
CA GLY A 233 13.87 -25.41 0.97
C GLY A 233 12.46 -24.83 0.83
N LYS A 234 12.07 -23.92 1.74
CA LYS A 234 10.76 -23.26 1.72
C LYS A 234 10.57 -22.36 0.49
N THR A 235 11.63 -21.73 -0.01
CA THR A 235 11.60 -20.90 -1.22
C THR A 235 11.69 -21.71 -2.50
N HIS A 236 11.70 -23.05 -2.41
CA HIS A 236 11.79 -23.96 -3.55
C HIS A 236 13.00 -23.68 -4.46
N GLN A 237 14.07 -23.13 -3.88
CA GLN A 237 15.23 -22.62 -4.63
C GLN A 237 15.97 -23.71 -5.42
N PHE A 238 15.77 -24.97 -5.06
CA PHE A 238 16.46 -26.12 -5.63
C PHE A 238 15.51 -27.26 -6.06
N LEU A 239 14.25 -26.95 -6.39
CA LEU A 239 13.38 -27.94 -7.05
C LEU A 239 13.88 -28.23 -8.46
N LYS A 240 13.87 -29.51 -8.87
CA LYS A 240 14.11 -29.95 -10.25
C LYS A 240 12.80 -30.07 -11.01
#